data_AF-A0A7J5DAM8-F1
#
_entry.id   AF-A0A7J5DAM8-F1
#
_cell.length_a   1.000
_cell.length_b   1.000
_cell.length_c   1.000
_cell.angle_alpha   90.00
_cell.angle_beta   90.00
_cell.angle_gamma   90.00
#
_symmetry.space_group_name_H-M   'P 1'
#
loop_
_entity.id
_entity.type
_entity.pdbx_description
1 polymer ?
#
loop_
_entity_poly.entity_id
_entity_poly.type
_entity_poly.pdbx_seq_one_letter_code
_entity_poly.pdbx_strand_id
1 'polypeptide(L)'
;MTVTGQDTEVDVDAVRILRGLEDGRSSVRLRAALAAGTTPGPRFVAGLVHRCAIEPEFFVRDMLTWALTRHPVSVTLPALLREVRSDRAQARSQALHTLSKIGDRRAWPAITSSLLSDSEDEVARSAWRAAVVLVPAGEEAVLAAELVTLLGRGGRETQLSLSQALVALGEVIVPVLLAATTSLDPRVRTHALATQRLLHDPDAGFELAIEEAKRVAVLDGPGQEGR
;
A
#
# COMPACT_ATOMS: atom_id res chain seq x y z
N MET A 1 -43.60 -13.87 17.04
CA MET A 1 -42.57 -14.78 16.48
C MET A 1 -42.65 -14.71 14.96
N THR A 2 -41.91 -13.80 14.33
CA THR A 2 -41.87 -13.59 12.87
C THR A 2 -40.49 -13.06 12.45
N VAL A 3 -39.42 -13.70 12.92
CA VAL A 3 -38.01 -13.27 12.69
C VAL A 3 -37.25 -14.21 11.74
N THR A 4 -37.87 -15.27 11.23
CA THR A 4 -37.09 -16.39 10.63
C THR A 4 -36.77 -16.27 9.14
N GLY A 5 -37.46 -15.44 8.35
CA GLY A 5 -37.29 -15.40 6.89
C GLY A 5 -36.18 -14.45 6.40
N GLN A 6 -36.11 -13.25 6.98
CA GLN A 6 -35.14 -12.22 6.56
C GLN A 6 -33.72 -12.55 7.05
N ASP A 7 -33.60 -13.13 8.25
CA ASP A 7 -32.31 -13.52 8.83
C ASP A 7 -31.68 -14.72 8.09
N THR A 8 -32.48 -15.65 7.56
CA THR A 8 -31.97 -16.78 6.75
C THR A 8 -31.54 -16.35 5.36
N GLU A 9 -32.26 -15.41 4.72
CA GLU A 9 -31.90 -14.89 3.40
C GLU A 9 -30.59 -14.09 3.45
N VAL A 10 -30.42 -13.23 4.46
CA VAL A 10 -29.17 -12.50 4.73
C VAL A 10 -28.00 -13.45 4.99
N ASP A 11 -28.24 -14.59 5.64
CA ASP A 11 -27.20 -15.59 5.89
C ASP A 11 -26.81 -16.37 4.64
N VAL A 12 -27.76 -16.74 3.79
CA VAL A 12 -27.49 -17.38 2.49
C VAL A 12 -26.69 -16.45 1.57
N ASP A 13 -27.04 -15.16 1.54
CA ASP A 13 -26.31 -14.17 0.76
C ASP A 13 -24.88 -13.96 1.29
N ALA A 14 -24.71 -13.94 2.62
CA ALA A 14 -23.39 -13.85 3.23
C ALA A 14 -22.50 -15.06 2.87
N VAL A 15 -23.06 -16.28 2.92
CA VAL A 15 -22.35 -17.50 2.50
C VAL A 15 -21.97 -17.45 1.02
N ARG A 16 -22.87 -16.95 0.16
CA ARG A 16 -22.59 -16.79 -1.27
C ARG A 16 -21.45 -15.79 -1.53
N ILE A 17 -21.45 -14.65 -0.83
CA ILE A 17 -20.38 -13.65 -0.92
C ILE A 17 -19.04 -14.25 -0.49
N LEU A 18 -19.00 -14.93 0.66
CA LEU A 18 -17.76 -15.54 1.16
C LEU A 18 -17.21 -16.59 0.20
N ARG A 19 -18.05 -17.49 -0.33
CA ARG A 19 -17.65 -18.44 -1.38
C ARG A 19 -17.18 -17.74 -2.65
N GLY A 20 -17.81 -16.63 -3.01
CA GLY A 20 -17.44 -15.83 -4.17
C GLY A 20 -16.03 -15.23 -4.07
N LEU A 21 -15.54 -14.94 -2.85
CA LEU A 21 -14.16 -14.48 -2.63
C LEU A 21 -13.13 -15.58 -2.95
N GLU A 22 -13.51 -16.84 -2.89
CA GLU A 22 -12.64 -18.01 -3.14
C GLU A 22 -12.73 -18.54 -4.58
N ASP A 23 -13.62 -17.98 -5.42
CA ASP A 23 -13.83 -18.46 -6.80
C ASP A 23 -12.57 -18.28 -7.66
N GLY A 24 -12.30 -19.24 -8.54
CA GLY A 24 -11.14 -19.20 -9.45
C GLY A 24 -11.17 -18.01 -10.43
N ARG A 25 -12.35 -17.45 -10.73
CA ARG A 25 -12.53 -16.33 -11.66
C ARG A 25 -12.43 -14.99 -10.95
N SER A 26 -11.53 -14.14 -11.41
CA SER A 26 -11.32 -12.78 -10.86
C SER A 26 -12.57 -11.92 -10.87
N SER A 27 -13.41 -12.02 -11.90
CA SER A 27 -14.67 -11.27 -11.99
C SER A 27 -15.69 -11.65 -10.92
N VAL A 28 -15.70 -12.92 -10.45
CA VAL A 28 -16.57 -13.35 -9.36
C VAL A 28 -16.06 -12.82 -8.03
N ARG A 29 -14.74 -12.91 -7.79
CA ARG A 29 -14.12 -12.36 -6.58
C ARG A 29 -14.28 -10.85 -6.48
N LEU A 30 -14.13 -10.13 -7.59
CA LEU A 30 -14.37 -8.69 -7.66
C LEU A 30 -15.81 -8.34 -7.24
N ARG A 31 -16.81 -9.05 -7.77
CA ARG A 31 -18.22 -8.85 -7.40
C ARG A 31 -18.49 -9.21 -5.94
N ALA A 32 -17.87 -10.26 -5.43
CA ALA A 32 -18.01 -10.65 -4.03
C ALA A 32 -17.43 -9.59 -3.09
N ALA A 33 -16.23 -9.08 -3.39
CA ALA A 33 -15.61 -7.99 -2.63
C ALA A 33 -16.47 -6.71 -2.68
N LEU A 34 -16.97 -6.35 -3.87
CA LEU A 34 -17.88 -5.21 -4.05
C LEU A 34 -19.15 -5.37 -3.20
N ALA A 35 -19.79 -6.55 -3.21
CA ALA A 35 -20.98 -6.83 -2.41
C ALA A 35 -20.69 -6.72 -0.90
N ALA A 36 -19.59 -7.31 -0.44
CA ALA A 36 -19.17 -7.23 0.97
C ALA A 36 -18.88 -5.79 1.42
N GLY A 37 -18.37 -4.93 0.55
CA GLY A 37 -18.16 -3.52 0.85
C GLY A 37 -19.42 -2.67 0.75
N THR A 38 -20.35 -3.02 -0.14
CA THR A 38 -21.62 -2.30 -0.32
C THR A 38 -22.55 -2.53 0.88
N THR A 39 -22.59 -3.76 1.38
CA THR A 39 -23.35 -4.15 2.57
C THR A 39 -22.39 -4.70 3.62
N PRO A 40 -21.66 -3.81 4.34
CA PRO A 40 -20.60 -4.23 5.25
C PRO A 40 -21.16 -4.97 6.47
N GLY A 41 -20.41 -5.99 6.91
CA GLY A 41 -20.77 -6.80 8.07
C GLY A 41 -19.53 -7.46 8.66
N PRO A 42 -19.36 -7.50 10.01
CA PRO A 42 -18.16 -8.07 10.65
C PRO A 42 -17.78 -9.47 10.17
N ARG A 43 -18.78 -10.28 9.78
CA ARG A 43 -18.61 -11.63 9.22
C ARG A 43 -17.75 -11.70 7.95
N PHE A 44 -17.66 -10.61 7.17
CA PHE A 44 -16.88 -10.60 5.92
C PHE A 44 -15.41 -10.27 6.13
N VAL A 45 -15.04 -9.63 7.25
CA VAL A 45 -13.69 -9.10 7.46
C VAL A 45 -12.63 -10.21 7.36
N ALA A 46 -12.87 -11.37 7.98
CA ALA A 46 -11.92 -12.48 7.94
C ALA A 46 -11.69 -12.99 6.50
N GLY A 47 -12.77 -13.15 5.71
CA GLY A 47 -12.68 -13.59 4.31
C GLY A 47 -12.00 -12.57 3.41
N LEU A 48 -12.30 -11.28 3.59
CA LEU A 48 -11.66 -10.19 2.85
C LEU A 48 -10.15 -10.12 3.16
N VAL A 49 -9.78 -10.17 4.43
CA VAL A 49 -8.38 -10.16 4.88
C VAL A 49 -7.62 -11.39 4.35
N HIS A 50 -8.21 -12.58 4.46
CA HIS A 50 -7.63 -13.79 3.90
C HIS A 50 -7.41 -13.64 2.38
N ARG A 51 -8.38 -13.07 1.67
CA ARG A 51 -8.25 -12.90 0.22
C ARG A 51 -7.18 -11.87 -0.16
N CYS A 52 -7.04 -10.77 0.58
CA CYS A 52 -5.95 -9.81 0.37
C CYS A 52 -4.58 -10.49 0.38
N ALA A 53 -4.38 -11.47 1.27
CA ALA A 53 -3.09 -12.16 1.43
C ALA A 53 -2.67 -13.01 0.22
N ILE A 54 -3.61 -13.37 -0.68
CA ILE A 54 -3.36 -14.34 -1.76
C ILE A 54 -3.90 -13.92 -3.14
N GLU A 55 -4.63 -12.81 -3.27
CA GLU A 55 -5.20 -12.35 -4.53
C GLU A 55 -4.15 -11.93 -5.57
N PRO A 56 -4.04 -12.62 -6.73
CA PRO A 56 -3.10 -12.24 -7.78
C PRO A 56 -3.54 -11.02 -8.59
N GLU A 57 -4.84 -10.72 -8.68
CA GLU A 57 -5.33 -9.64 -9.54
C GLU A 57 -5.36 -8.28 -8.85
N PHE A 58 -4.66 -7.31 -9.46
CA PHE A 58 -4.54 -5.95 -8.93
C PHE A 58 -5.90 -5.29 -8.65
N PHE A 59 -6.82 -5.29 -9.64
CA PHE A 59 -8.14 -4.68 -9.47
C PHE A 59 -8.98 -5.34 -8.37
N VAL A 60 -8.78 -6.63 -8.12
CA VAL A 60 -9.47 -7.31 -7.02
C VAL A 60 -8.85 -6.91 -5.68
N ARG A 61 -7.52 -6.77 -5.58
CA ARG A 61 -6.85 -6.26 -4.37
C ARG A 61 -7.33 -4.86 -3.99
N ASP A 62 -7.46 -3.97 -4.97
CA ASP A 62 -8.00 -2.62 -4.75
C ASP A 62 -9.45 -2.66 -4.26
N MET A 63 -10.28 -3.53 -4.84
CA MET A 63 -11.67 -3.71 -4.39
C MET A 63 -11.76 -4.31 -2.99
N LEU A 64 -10.88 -5.26 -2.63
CA LEU A 64 -10.82 -5.82 -1.29
C LEU A 64 -10.43 -4.76 -0.25
N THR A 65 -9.43 -3.93 -0.58
CA THR A 65 -9.05 -2.78 0.25
C THR A 65 -10.23 -1.83 0.42
N TRP A 66 -10.89 -1.43 -0.68
CA TRP A 66 -12.07 -0.59 -0.62
C TRP A 66 -13.15 -1.20 0.27
N ALA A 67 -13.46 -2.49 0.12
CA ALA A 67 -14.45 -3.19 0.92
C ALA A 67 -14.10 -3.18 2.41
N LEU A 68 -12.83 -3.42 2.77
CA LEU A 68 -12.36 -3.35 4.16
C LEU A 68 -12.52 -1.95 4.75
N THR A 69 -12.31 -0.88 3.98
CA THR A 69 -12.54 0.51 4.46
C THR A 69 -14.02 0.82 4.74
N ARG A 70 -14.96 0.00 4.25
CA ARG A 70 -16.40 0.17 4.53
C ARG A 70 -16.84 -0.49 5.84
N HIS A 71 -15.99 -1.31 6.45
CA HIS A 71 -16.30 -2.00 7.70
C HIS A 71 -15.86 -1.17 8.92
N PRO A 72 -16.48 -1.39 10.10
CA PRO A 72 -16.07 -0.70 11.32
C PRO A 72 -14.59 -0.94 11.65
N VAL A 73 -13.86 0.13 11.99
CA VAL A 73 -12.43 0.05 12.32
C VAL A 73 -12.17 -0.87 13.53
N SER A 74 -13.13 -0.96 14.46
CA SER A 74 -13.04 -1.85 15.63
C SER A 74 -12.88 -3.34 15.28
N VAL A 75 -13.29 -3.77 14.08
CA VAL A 75 -13.15 -5.16 13.62
C VAL A 75 -12.05 -5.33 12.57
N THR A 76 -11.81 -4.32 11.72
CA THR A 76 -10.78 -4.42 10.66
C THR A 76 -9.37 -4.19 11.19
N LEU A 77 -9.18 -3.21 12.07
CA LEU A 77 -7.85 -2.86 12.57
C LEU A 77 -7.14 -4.05 13.25
N PRO A 78 -7.75 -4.79 14.21
CA PRO A 78 -7.09 -5.95 14.82
C PRO A 78 -6.74 -7.05 13.81
N ALA A 79 -7.55 -7.24 12.78
CA ALA A 79 -7.29 -8.24 11.74
C ALA A 79 -6.10 -7.85 10.86
N LEU A 80 -6.03 -6.59 10.44
CA LEU A 80 -4.91 -6.07 9.64
C LEU A 80 -3.59 -6.05 10.42
N LEU A 81 -3.62 -5.71 11.71
CA LEU A 81 -2.43 -5.71 12.57
C LEU A 81 -1.80 -7.09 12.77
N ARG A 82 -2.57 -8.17 12.60
CA ARG A 82 -2.01 -9.52 12.51
C ARG A 82 -1.33 -9.76 11.17
N GLU A 83 -1.94 -9.37 10.06
CA GLU A 83 -1.38 -9.59 8.72
C GLU A 83 -0.10 -8.79 8.45
N VAL A 84 0.09 -7.63 9.10
CA VAL A 84 1.35 -6.88 9.07
C VAL A 84 2.54 -7.73 9.57
N ARG A 85 2.28 -8.77 10.38
CA ARG A 85 3.29 -9.71 10.91
C ARG A 85 3.32 -11.05 10.16
N SER A 86 2.64 -11.15 9.03
CA SER A 86 2.57 -12.38 8.24
C SER A 86 3.90 -12.67 7.54
N ASP A 87 4.25 -13.95 7.42
CA ASP A 87 5.41 -14.38 6.61
C ASP A 87 5.20 -14.11 5.12
N ARG A 88 3.95 -13.93 4.67
CA ARG A 88 3.63 -13.63 3.27
C ARG A 88 3.78 -12.13 3.00
N ALA A 89 4.69 -11.79 2.09
CA ALA A 89 4.93 -10.41 1.65
C ALA A 89 3.65 -9.71 1.18
N GLN A 90 2.83 -10.38 0.38
CA GLN A 90 1.56 -9.81 -0.10
C GLN A 90 0.58 -9.49 1.04
N ALA A 91 0.52 -10.33 2.07
CA ALA A 91 -0.32 -10.07 3.23
C ALA A 91 0.14 -8.82 3.98
N ARG A 92 1.46 -8.69 4.21
CA ARG A 92 2.05 -7.50 4.84
C ARG A 92 1.77 -6.24 4.02
N SER A 93 2.07 -6.25 2.73
CA SER A 93 1.89 -5.06 1.86
C SER A 93 0.43 -4.64 1.73
N GLN A 94 -0.50 -5.58 1.53
CA GLN A 94 -1.93 -5.28 1.47
C GLN A 94 -2.49 -4.79 2.81
N ALA A 95 -2.01 -5.33 3.93
CA ALA A 95 -2.41 -4.85 5.24
C ALA A 95 -1.94 -3.41 5.47
N LEU A 96 -0.67 -3.10 5.19
CA LEU A 96 -0.11 -1.74 5.27
C LEU A 96 -0.84 -0.77 4.34
N HIS A 97 -1.11 -1.19 3.10
CA HIS A 97 -1.88 -0.40 2.15
C HIS A 97 -3.28 -0.08 2.70
N THR A 98 -4.00 -1.07 3.22
CA THR A 98 -5.33 -0.87 3.80
C THR A 98 -5.28 0.02 5.04
N LEU A 99 -4.29 -0.15 5.92
CA LEU A 99 -4.10 0.71 7.09
C LEU A 99 -3.86 2.17 6.70
N SER A 100 -3.12 2.43 5.61
CA SER A 100 -2.94 3.79 5.06
C SER A 100 -4.26 4.42 4.58
N LYS A 101 -5.22 3.61 4.10
CA LYS A 101 -6.55 4.06 3.68
C LYS A 101 -7.52 4.24 4.85
N ILE A 102 -7.36 3.47 5.92
CA ILE A 102 -8.14 3.62 7.16
C ILE A 102 -7.68 4.86 7.94
N GLY A 103 -6.37 5.13 8.00
CA GLY A 103 -5.83 6.33 8.64
C GLY A 103 -5.91 6.34 10.18
N ASP A 104 -6.20 5.19 10.81
CA ASP A 104 -6.29 5.10 12.27
C ASP A 104 -4.90 4.98 12.91
N ARG A 105 -4.47 6.06 13.58
CA ARG A 105 -3.14 6.17 14.22
C ARG A 105 -2.85 5.10 15.28
N ARG A 106 -3.85 4.36 15.78
CA ARG A 106 -3.61 3.18 16.64
C ARG A 106 -2.78 2.10 15.94
N ALA A 107 -2.67 2.16 14.61
CA ALA A 107 -1.80 1.29 13.83
C ALA A 107 -0.31 1.66 13.86
N TRP A 108 0.04 2.89 14.26
CA TRP A 108 1.43 3.39 14.24
C TRP A 108 2.45 2.45 14.90
N PRO A 109 2.20 1.89 16.10
CA PRO A 109 3.18 1.01 16.75
C PRO A 109 3.49 -0.29 15.99
N ALA A 110 2.68 -0.66 14.99
CA ALA A 110 2.94 -1.82 14.15
C ALA A 110 3.86 -1.52 12.95
N ILE A 111 4.08 -0.25 12.61
CA ILE A 111 5.00 0.17 11.55
C ILE A 111 6.41 0.24 12.14
N THR A 112 7.11 -0.88 12.05
CA THR A 112 8.45 -1.06 12.62
C THR A 112 9.54 -0.74 11.60
N SER A 113 10.76 -0.48 12.08
CA SER A 113 11.95 -0.34 11.22
C SER A 113 12.13 -1.51 10.26
N SER A 114 11.84 -2.75 10.71
CA SER A 114 11.92 -3.93 9.85
C SER A 114 10.94 -3.92 8.69
N LEU A 115 9.78 -3.25 8.81
CA LEU A 115 8.85 -3.08 7.71
C LEU A 115 9.29 -1.94 6.79
N LEU A 116 9.80 -0.84 7.34
CA LEU A 116 10.35 0.27 6.56
C LEU A 116 11.56 -0.20 5.73
N SER A 117 12.34 -1.14 6.25
CA SER A 117 13.49 -1.75 5.56
C SER A 117 13.24 -3.16 5.05
N ASP A 118 11.98 -3.63 4.94
CA ASP A 118 11.63 -5.02 4.56
C ASP A 118 12.36 -5.42 3.28
N SER A 119 12.82 -6.67 3.13
CA SER A 119 13.55 -7.10 1.93
C SER A 119 12.71 -7.05 0.65
N GLU A 120 11.39 -7.17 0.79
CA GLU A 120 10.44 -7.07 -0.30
C GLU A 120 10.07 -5.60 -0.56
N ASP A 121 10.50 -5.06 -1.70
CA ASP A 121 10.30 -3.63 -2.03
C ASP A 121 8.82 -3.20 -1.97
N GLU A 122 7.87 -4.06 -2.37
CA GLU A 122 6.43 -3.73 -2.27
C GLU A 122 5.96 -3.56 -0.82
N VAL A 123 6.52 -4.33 0.11
CA VAL A 123 6.21 -4.21 1.53
C VAL A 123 6.80 -2.91 2.07
N ALA A 124 8.07 -2.63 1.78
CA ALA A 124 8.73 -1.40 2.20
C ALA A 124 8.00 -0.16 1.67
N ARG A 125 7.64 -0.13 0.39
CA ARG A 125 6.87 0.96 -0.21
C ARG A 125 5.50 1.15 0.44
N SER A 126 4.79 0.06 0.74
CA SER A 126 3.51 0.12 1.45
C SER A 126 3.69 0.60 2.89
N ALA A 127 4.77 0.21 3.56
CA ALA A 127 5.13 0.67 4.89
C ALA A 127 5.41 2.18 4.90
N TRP A 128 6.17 2.71 3.93
CA TRP A 128 6.44 4.16 3.85
C TRP A 128 5.16 4.97 3.65
N ARG A 129 4.28 4.55 2.74
CA ARG A 129 2.97 5.21 2.52
C ARG A 129 2.08 5.16 3.77
N ALA A 130 2.08 4.04 4.50
CA ALA A 130 1.35 3.93 5.75
C ALA A 130 1.97 4.81 6.85
N ALA A 131 3.31 4.84 6.94
CA ALA A 131 4.04 5.57 7.96
C ALA A 131 3.77 7.07 7.90
N VAL A 132 3.85 7.66 6.71
CA VAL A 132 3.63 9.11 6.52
C VAL A 132 2.19 9.54 6.80
N VAL A 133 1.22 8.63 6.65
CA VAL A 133 -0.18 8.89 7.00
C VAL A 133 -0.42 8.76 8.51
N LEU A 134 0.24 7.79 9.15
CA LEU A 134 -0.07 7.36 10.52
C LEU A 134 0.88 7.94 11.57
N VAL A 135 1.98 8.57 11.17
CA VAL A 135 2.94 9.20 12.07
C VAL A 135 2.24 10.17 13.03
N PRO A 136 2.50 10.07 14.35
CA PRO A 136 2.01 11.02 15.33
C PRO A 136 2.62 12.40 15.13
N ALA A 137 1.86 13.45 15.50
CA ALA A 137 2.37 14.81 15.49
C ALA A 137 3.61 14.93 16.39
N GLY A 138 4.71 15.43 15.84
CA GLY A 138 6.00 15.57 16.52
C GLY A 138 6.98 14.40 16.28
N GLU A 139 6.56 13.31 15.65
CA GLU A 139 7.42 12.18 15.30
C GLU A 139 7.91 12.19 13.83
N GLU A 140 7.48 13.18 13.04
CA GLU A 140 7.81 13.26 11.61
C GLU A 140 9.31 13.38 11.35
N ALA A 141 10.05 14.10 12.20
CA ALA A 141 11.50 14.24 12.10
C ALA A 141 12.23 12.90 12.35
N VAL A 142 11.70 12.08 13.27
CA VAL A 142 12.27 10.75 13.58
C VAL A 142 12.04 9.82 12.39
N LEU A 143 10.82 9.79 11.87
CA LEU A 143 10.51 9.01 10.67
C LEU A 143 11.33 9.48 9.46
N ALA A 144 11.51 10.79 9.27
CA ALA A 144 12.35 11.33 8.19
C ALA A 144 13.81 10.88 8.31
N ALA A 145 14.38 10.92 9.52
CA ALA A 145 15.74 10.46 9.77
C ALA A 145 15.90 8.97 9.43
N GLU A 146 14.90 8.14 9.75
CA GLU A 146 14.90 6.72 9.43
C GLU A 146 14.77 6.47 7.92
N LEU A 147 13.80 7.10 7.25
CA LEU A 147 13.57 6.95 5.81
C LEU A 147 14.77 7.41 4.97
N VAL A 148 15.49 8.46 5.40
CA VAL A 148 16.70 8.94 4.70
C VAL A 148 17.80 7.88 4.66
N THR A 149 17.88 6.97 5.64
CA THR A 149 18.85 5.87 5.61
C THR A 149 18.61 4.87 4.47
N LEU A 150 17.41 4.89 3.88
CA LEU A 150 16.99 4.01 2.79
C LEU A 150 17.22 4.62 1.40
N LEU A 151 17.78 5.84 1.31
CA LEU A 151 18.13 6.45 0.03
C LEU A 151 19.12 5.57 -0.74
N GLY A 152 19.06 5.62 -2.06
CA GLY A 152 19.78 4.72 -2.96
C GLY A 152 19.27 3.26 -3.03
N ARG A 153 18.27 2.86 -2.23
CA ARG A 153 17.67 1.51 -2.29
C ARG A 153 16.87 1.28 -3.57
N GLY A 154 17.05 0.09 -4.15
CA GLY A 154 16.18 -0.43 -5.21
C GLY A 154 16.28 0.33 -6.54
N GLY A 155 15.36 -0.01 -7.45
CA GLY A 155 15.23 0.65 -8.74
C GLY A 155 14.52 1.99 -8.64
N ARG A 156 14.30 2.63 -9.80
CA ARG A 156 13.69 3.95 -9.91
C ARG A 156 12.31 4.05 -9.25
N GLU A 157 11.45 3.06 -9.41
CA GLU A 157 10.11 3.05 -8.81
C GLU A 157 10.16 3.02 -7.28
N THR A 158 11.05 2.22 -6.72
CA THR A 158 11.32 2.15 -5.28
C THR A 158 11.86 3.49 -4.78
N GLN A 159 12.82 4.07 -5.48
CA GLN A 159 13.37 5.38 -5.14
C GLN A 159 12.31 6.49 -5.18
N LEU A 160 11.53 6.57 -6.27
CA LEU A 160 10.45 7.55 -6.39
C LEU A 160 9.43 7.43 -5.26
N SER A 161 9.08 6.19 -4.87
CA SER A 161 8.14 5.96 -3.76
C SER A 161 8.71 6.42 -2.41
N LEU A 162 10.02 6.24 -2.17
CA LEU A 162 10.69 6.77 -0.98
C LEU A 162 10.75 8.30 -1.00
N SER A 163 11.10 8.90 -2.15
CA SER A 163 11.08 10.36 -2.34
C SER A 163 9.71 10.95 -2.05
N GLN A 164 8.64 10.34 -2.57
CA GLN A 164 7.26 10.78 -2.31
C GLN A 164 6.89 10.67 -0.83
N ALA A 165 7.30 9.60 -0.15
CA ALA A 165 7.09 9.46 1.29
C ALA A 165 7.84 10.54 2.09
N LEU A 166 9.11 10.79 1.78
CA LEU A 166 9.88 11.86 2.40
C LEU A 166 9.22 13.24 2.16
N VAL A 167 8.87 13.57 0.92
CA VAL A 167 8.20 14.83 0.56
C VAL A 167 6.86 14.99 1.29
N ALA A 168 6.11 13.91 1.50
CA ALA A 168 4.85 13.94 2.25
C ALA A 168 5.01 14.34 3.74
N LEU A 169 6.21 14.21 4.32
CA LEU A 169 6.52 14.70 5.66
C LEU A 169 6.80 16.23 5.70
N GLY A 170 6.91 16.87 4.53
CA GLY A 170 7.11 18.31 4.40
C GLY A 170 8.52 18.78 4.78
N GLU A 171 8.64 20.05 5.15
CA GLU A 171 9.92 20.76 5.40
C GLU A 171 10.80 20.12 6.48
N VAL A 172 10.25 19.26 7.34
CA VAL A 172 11.01 18.55 8.39
C VAL A 172 12.14 17.69 7.82
N ILE A 173 12.04 17.29 6.55
CA ILE A 173 13.06 16.47 5.89
C ILE A 173 14.31 17.26 5.47
N VAL A 174 14.23 18.59 5.38
CA VAL A 174 15.29 19.41 4.75
C VAL A 174 16.67 19.17 5.37
N PRO A 175 16.85 19.18 6.70
CA PRO A 175 18.18 18.99 7.29
C PRO A 175 18.77 17.62 6.99
N VAL A 176 17.97 16.55 7.13
CA VAL A 176 18.43 15.17 6.90
C VAL A 176 18.71 14.91 5.43
N LEU A 177 17.93 15.52 4.54
CA LEU A 177 18.11 15.39 3.10
C LEU A 177 19.34 16.16 2.60
N LEU A 178 19.60 17.36 3.14
CA LEU A 178 20.83 18.13 2.86
C LEU A 178 22.09 17.35 3.26
N ALA A 179 22.09 16.69 4.42
CA ALA A 179 23.20 15.84 4.81
C ALA A 179 23.42 14.70 3.78
N ALA A 180 22.35 14.05 3.34
CA ALA A 180 22.42 12.94 2.39
C ALA A 180 22.97 13.33 1.00
N THR A 181 22.84 14.59 0.56
CA THR A 181 23.46 15.06 -0.70
C THR A 181 24.99 15.14 -0.65
N THR A 182 25.57 15.10 0.55
CA THR A 182 27.02 15.04 0.74
C THR A 182 27.54 13.61 0.96
N SER A 183 26.67 12.60 0.84
CA SER A 183 27.06 11.20 1.04
C SER A 183 28.21 10.79 0.12
N LEU A 184 29.11 9.97 0.66
CA LEU A 184 30.19 9.32 -0.09
C LEU A 184 29.64 8.26 -1.05
N ASP A 185 28.48 7.67 -0.75
CA ASP A 185 27.79 6.77 -1.66
C ASP A 185 27.10 7.57 -2.78
N PRO A 186 27.54 7.42 -4.05
CA PRO A 186 26.95 8.14 -5.16
C PRO A 186 25.46 7.86 -5.37
N ARG A 187 24.98 6.66 -5.00
CA ARG A 187 23.55 6.29 -5.12
C ARG A 187 22.70 7.05 -4.13
N VAL A 188 23.12 7.10 -2.86
CA VAL A 188 22.47 7.90 -1.82
C VAL A 188 22.45 9.36 -2.21
N ARG A 189 23.61 9.92 -2.61
CA ARG A 189 23.71 11.32 -3.03
C ARG A 189 22.80 11.65 -4.20
N THR A 190 22.77 10.81 -5.23
CA THR A 190 21.93 11.04 -6.42
C THR A 190 20.44 11.00 -6.06
N HIS A 191 20.01 10.02 -5.26
CA HIS A 191 18.63 9.91 -4.81
C HIS A 191 18.25 11.08 -3.89
N ALA A 192 19.14 11.52 -3.00
CA ALA A 192 18.92 12.70 -2.15
C ALA A 192 18.68 13.97 -2.99
N LEU A 193 19.54 14.22 -3.99
CA LEU A 193 19.40 15.36 -4.91
C LEU A 193 18.10 15.30 -5.73
N ALA A 194 17.70 14.11 -6.19
CA ALA A 194 16.43 13.93 -6.88
C ALA A 194 15.23 14.22 -5.97
N THR A 195 15.29 13.79 -4.71
CA THR A 195 14.24 14.05 -3.71
C THR A 195 14.16 15.55 -3.36
N GLN A 196 15.29 16.26 -3.27
CA GLN A 196 15.28 17.71 -3.06
C GLN A 196 14.61 18.45 -4.21
N ARG A 197 14.88 18.03 -5.45
CA ARG A 197 14.21 18.61 -6.63
C ARG A 197 12.70 18.38 -6.56
N LEU A 198 12.27 17.17 -6.21
CA LEU A 198 10.85 16.85 -6.06
C LEU A 198 10.16 17.65 -4.93
N LEU A 199 10.87 17.95 -3.84
CA LEU A 199 10.35 18.78 -2.75
C LEU A 199 10.08 20.23 -3.22
N HIS A 200 10.99 20.80 -4.02
CA HIS A 200 10.88 22.18 -4.51
C HIS A 200 9.98 22.33 -5.74
N ASP A 201 9.92 21.30 -6.57
CA ASP A 201 9.12 21.24 -7.78
C ASP A 201 8.36 19.89 -7.82
N PRO A 202 7.14 19.84 -7.23
CA PRO A 202 6.32 18.63 -7.23
C PRO A 202 5.96 18.12 -8.63
N ASP A 203 5.91 19.01 -9.64
CA ASP A 203 5.55 18.67 -11.02
C ASP A 203 6.71 17.98 -11.77
N ALA A 204 7.96 18.18 -11.34
CA ALA A 204 9.13 17.49 -11.89
C ALA A 204 9.01 15.95 -11.81
N GLY A 205 8.29 15.43 -10.80
CA GLY A 205 8.01 14.00 -10.68
C GLY A 205 7.12 13.46 -11.82
N PHE A 206 6.19 14.28 -12.31
CA PHE A 206 5.28 13.93 -13.40
C PHE A 206 6.00 13.92 -14.76
N GLU A 207 6.88 14.89 -15.01
CA GLU A 207 7.68 14.93 -16.25
C GLU A 207 8.58 13.70 -16.39
N LEU A 208 9.22 13.29 -15.29
CA LEU A 208 10.00 12.08 -15.21
C LEU A 208 9.17 10.82 -15.53
N ALA A 209 7.92 10.75 -15.04
CA ALA A 209 7.00 9.65 -15.33
C ALA A 209 6.59 9.61 -16.81
N ILE A 210 6.40 10.77 -17.46
CA ILE A 210 6.14 10.86 -18.90
C ILE A 210 7.35 10.36 -19.70
N GLU A 211 8.58 10.77 -19.35
CA GLU A 211 9.79 10.27 -20.03
C GLU A 211 9.94 8.74 -19.92
N GLU A 212 9.52 8.16 -18.79
CA GLU A 212 9.53 6.72 -18.59
C GLU A 212 8.52 6.00 -19.48
N ALA A 213 7.27 6.47 -19.50
CA ALA A 213 6.25 5.93 -20.38
C ALA A 213 6.70 5.98 -21.86
N LYS A 214 7.38 7.06 -22.25
CA LYS A 214 7.99 7.18 -23.59
C LYS A 214 9.11 6.15 -23.81
N ARG A 215 10.00 5.92 -22.84
CA ARG A 215 11.09 4.92 -22.96
C ARG A 215 10.56 3.49 -23.06
N VAL A 216 9.56 3.12 -22.26
CA VAL A 216 8.92 1.80 -22.32
C VAL A 216 8.22 1.61 -23.68
N ALA A 217 7.47 2.61 -24.15
CA ALA A 217 6.81 2.55 -25.46
C ALA A 217 7.79 2.42 -26.64
N VAL A 218 9.03 2.93 -26.51
CA VAL A 218 10.08 2.75 -27.53
C VAL A 218 10.70 1.36 -27.48
N LEU A 219 10.82 0.76 -26.29
CA LEU A 219 11.34 -0.60 -26.12
C LEU A 219 10.31 -1.68 -26.53
N ASP A 220 9.02 -1.37 -26.48
CA ASP A 220 7.91 -2.24 -26.91
C ASP A 220 7.47 -2.03 -28.39
N GLY A 221 8.32 -1.42 -29.23
CA GLY A 221 8.08 -1.22 -30.68
C GLY A 221 8.14 -2.50 -31.54
N PRO A 222 7.52 -2.54 -32.73
CA PRO A 222 6.84 -3.71 -33.28
C PRO A 222 7.81 -4.80 -33.78
N GLY A 223 7.77 -5.97 -33.14
CA GLY A 223 8.64 -7.08 -33.52
C GLY A 223 8.21 -8.43 -32.98
N GLN A 224 6.97 -8.87 -33.25
CA GLN A 224 6.62 -10.29 -33.29
C GLN A 224 5.26 -10.55 -33.99
N GLU A 225 5.17 -10.19 -35.27
CA GLU A 225 4.30 -10.91 -36.20
C GLU A 225 5.18 -11.37 -37.37
N GLY A 226 5.48 -12.66 -37.45
CA GLY A 226 6.22 -13.23 -38.57
C GLY A 226 7.07 -14.45 -38.28
N ARG A 227 6.48 -15.54 -37.76
CA ARG A 227 6.66 -16.91 -38.29
C ARG A 227 5.77 -17.91 -37.61
#